data_AF-Q9S1Y2-F1
#
_entry.id   AF-Q9S1Y2-F1
#
_cell.length_a   1.000
_cell.length_b   1.000
_cell.length_c   1.000
_cell.angle_alpha   90.00
_cell.angle_beta   90.00
_cell.angle_gamma   90.00
#
_symmetry.space_group_name_H-M   'P 1'
#
loop_
_entity.id
_entity.type
_entity.pdbx_description
1 polymer ?
#
loop_
_entity_poly.entity_id
_entity_poly.type
_entity_poly.pdbx_seq_one_letter_code
_entity_poly.pdbx_strand_id
1 'polypeptide(L)'
;MEACAPWRPISAGEARERDAAGLPHVVVYREPGREAPLEVRLVSRQDHHVGLWAYDAQDRRSHDLDMRLLDDPSRLLRRYSVSWHCTGPETAEFDKAGPRITVDLMQEHQRLHGDVLTGLRAPPEPPPSLRPLPHR
;
A
#
# COMPACT_ATOMS: atom_id res chain seq x y z
N MET A 1 0.59 -5.02 -25.62
CA MET A 1 0.85 -4.48 -24.27
C MET A 1 0.53 -2.99 -24.38
N GLU A 2 -0.71 -2.61 -24.10
CA GLU A 2 -1.14 -1.21 -24.20
C GLU A 2 -0.33 -0.39 -23.19
N ALA A 3 0.23 0.72 -23.66
CA ALA A 3 0.91 1.66 -22.78
C ALA A 3 -0.12 2.18 -21.76
N CYS A 4 0.19 2.09 -20.46
CA CYS A 4 -0.60 2.79 -19.46
C CYS A 4 -0.68 4.27 -19.88
N ALA A 5 -1.89 4.76 -20.09
CA ALA A 5 -2.11 6.16 -20.41
C ALA A 5 -1.40 7.04 -19.37
N PRO A 6 -0.82 8.18 -19.78
CA PRO A 6 -0.13 9.07 -18.86
C PRO A 6 -1.06 9.44 -17.71
N TRP A 7 -0.54 9.29 -16.49
CA TRP A 7 -1.26 9.57 -15.25
C TRP A 7 -1.62 11.07 -15.22
N ARG A 8 -2.92 11.37 -15.21
CA ARG A 8 -3.44 12.74 -15.02
C ARG A 8 -4.30 12.80 -13.76
N PRO A 9 -4.33 13.95 -13.06
CA PRO A 9 -5.36 14.18 -12.06
C PRO A 9 -6.75 13.98 -12.67
N ILE A 10 -7.61 13.30 -11.93
CA ILE A 10 -9.02 13.12 -12.29
C ILE A 10 -9.89 13.87 -11.27
N SER A 11 -11.04 14.33 -11.72
CA SER A 11 -12.05 14.93 -10.85
C SER A 11 -12.69 13.88 -9.93
N ALA A 12 -13.36 14.34 -8.87
CA ALA A 12 -14.15 13.46 -8.01
C ALA A 12 -15.31 12.79 -8.77
N GLY A 13 -15.84 13.42 -9.83
CA GLY A 13 -16.84 12.83 -10.71
C GLY A 13 -16.28 11.65 -11.49
N GLU A 14 -15.17 11.85 -12.18
CA GLU A 14 -14.46 10.79 -12.91
C GLU A 14 -14.04 9.64 -11.98
N ALA A 15 -13.61 9.93 -10.74
CA ALA A 15 -13.31 8.88 -9.76
C ALA A 15 -14.56 8.03 -9.41
N ARG A 16 -15.72 8.67 -9.24
CA ARG A 16 -17.00 7.95 -9.01
C ARG A 16 -17.44 7.13 -10.21
N GLU A 17 -17.25 7.66 -11.43
CA GLU A 17 -17.54 6.93 -12.67
C GLU A 17 -16.65 5.70 -12.80
N ARG A 18 -15.36 5.82 -12.47
CA ARG A 18 -14.44 4.68 -12.42
C ARG A 18 -14.86 3.65 -11.38
N ASP A 19 -15.21 4.11 -10.17
CA ASP A 19 -15.74 3.24 -9.11
C ASP A 19 -16.98 2.46 -9.59
N ALA A 20 -17.93 3.14 -10.25
CA ALA A 20 -19.13 2.52 -10.81
C ALA A 20 -18.81 1.53 -11.96
N ALA A 21 -17.75 1.81 -12.73
CA ALA A 21 -17.24 0.94 -13.79
C ALA A 21 -16.32 -0.19 -13.27
N GLY A 22 -16.08 -0.29 -11.96
CA GLY A 22 -15.15 -1.26 -11.38
C GLY A 22 -13.67 -0.99 -11.67
N LEU A 23 -13.34 0.19 -12.19
CA LEU A 23 -11.98 0.55 -12.57
C LEU A 23 -11.22 1.17 -11.38
N PRO A 24 -9.96 0.75 -11.12
CA PRO A 24 -9.20 1.29 -10.01
C PRO A 24 -8.80 2.74 -10.26
N HIS A 25 -8.57 3.48 -9.19
CA HIS A 25 -8.00 4.83 -9.25
C HIS A 25 -7.06 5.09 -8.07
N VAL A 26 -6.23 6.14 -8.19
CA VAL A 26 -5.28 6.51 -7.15
C VAL A 26 -5.69 7.86 -6.54
N VAL A 27 -5.70 7.92 -5.21
CA VAL A 27 -5.85 9.16 -4.44
C VAL A 27 -4.51 9.51 -3.83
N VAL A 28 -4.06 10.76 -4.02
CA VAL A 28 -2.78 11.25 -3.53
C VAL A 28 -3.05 12.40 -2.55
N TYR A 29 -2.71 12.21 -1.28
CA TYR A 29 -2.77 13.24 -0.25
C TYR A 29 -1.41 13.93 -0.17
N ARG A 30 -1.41 15.26 -0.31
CA ARG A 30 -0.21 16.09 -0.24
C ARG A 30 -0.40 17.21 0.76
N GLU A 31 0.66 17.55 1.46
CA GLU A 31 0.73 18.80 2.22
C GLU A 31 1.17 19.93 1.27
N PRO A 32 0.58 21.14 1.37
CA PRO A 32 1.07 22.28 0.61
C PRO A 32 2.55 22.54 0.85
N GLY A 33 3.34 22.69 -0.21
CA GLY A 33 4.78 22.95 -0.14
C GLY A 33 5.67 21.70 -0.02
N ARG A 34 5.09 20.50 0.05
CA ARG A 34 5.81 19.22 0.04
C ARG A 34 5.81 18.58 -1.34
N GLU A 35 6.95 18.09 -1.81
CA GLU A 35 7.06 17.41 -3.10
C GLU A 35 6.46 16.00 -3.07
N ALA A 36 6.86 15.18 -2.09
CA ALA A 36 6.33 13.84 -1.97
C ALA A 36 4.95 13.83 -1.29
N PRO A 37 4.12 12.81 -1.59
CA PRO A 37 2.83 12.69 -0.94
C PRO A 37 2.97 12.32 0.53
N LEU A 38 2.04 12.79 1.35
CA LEU A 38 1.84 12.23 2.69
C LEU A 38 1.37 10.79 2.59
N GLU A 39 0.44 10.54 1.68
CA GLU A 39 -0.21 9.26 1.53
C GLU A 39 -0.70 9.05 0.10
N VAL A 40 -0.60 7.81 -0.37
CA VAL A 40 -1.14 7.37 -1.66
C VAL A 40 -2.05 6.18 -1.40
N ARG A 41 -3.29 6.25 -1.90
CA ARG A 41 -4.25 5.14 -1.87
C ARG A 41 -4.55 4.65 -3.27
N LEU A 42 -4.40 3.35 -3.50
CA LEU A 42 -4.96 2.66 -4.65
C LEU A 42 -6.32 2.09 -4.26
N VAL A 43 -7.39 2.58 -4.88
CA VAL A 43 -8.76 2.15 -4.58
C VAL A 43 -9.28 1.29 -5.73
N SER A 44 -9.77 0.09 -5.39
CA SER A 44 -10.55 -0.76 -6.30
C SER A 44 -11.84 -1.18 -5.59
N ARG A 45 -12.97 -0.59 -6.02
CA ARG A 45 -14.29 -0.97 -5.49
C ARG A 45 -14.67 -2.39 -5.87
N GLN A 46 -14.39 -2.81 -7.09
CA GLN A 46 -14.71 -4.15 -7.58
C GLN A 46 -13.97 -5.24 -6.79
N ASP A 47 -12.71 -4.97 -6.39
CA ASP A 47 -11.89 -5.94 -5.64
C ASP A 47 -12.01 -5.79 -4.12
N HIS A 48 -12.93 -4.95 -3.64
CA HIS A 48 -13.09 -4.63 -2.22
C HIS A 48 -11.75 -4.26 -1.58
N HIS A 49 -10.93 -3.46 -2.26
CA HIS A 49 -9.52 -3.29 -1.94
C HIS A 49 -9.11 -1.83 -1.85
N VAL A 50 -8.32 -1.52 -0.83
CA VAL A 50 -7.55 -0.28 -0.72
C VAL A 50 -6.10 -0.62 -0.34
N GLY A 51 -5.18 -0.35 -1.27
CA GLY A 51 -3.74 -0.35 -0.98
C GLY A 51 -3.31 1.04 -0.52
N LEU A 52 -2.42 1.15 0.46
CA LEU A 52 -1.98 2.43 1.02
C LEU A 52 -0.47 2.46 1.23
N TRP A 53 0.16 3.56 0.79
CA TRP A 53 1.53 3.92 1.13
C TRP A 53 1.57 5.25 1.86
N ALA A 54 2.27 5.31 2.99
CA ALA A 54 2.51 6.57 3.70
C ALA A 54 4.01 6.90 3.71
N TYR A 55 4.33 8.20 3.68
CA TYR A 55 5.70 8.70 3.58
C TYR A 55 6.05 9.57 4.78
N ASP A 56 7.25 9.35 5.33
CA ASP A 56 7.77 10.12 6.46
C ASP A 56 8.24 11.52 6.03
N ALA A 57 8.75 12.34 6.96
CA ALA A 57 9.20 13.71 6.67
C ALA A 57 10.41 13.79 5.72
N GLN A 58 11.09 12.67 5.45
CA GLN A 58 12.21 12.56 4.52
C GLN A 58 11.78 11.98 3.16
N ASP A 59 10.47 11.94 2.90
CA ASP A 59 9.88 11.44 1.65
C ASP A 59 10.13 9.94 1.40
N ARG A 60 10.48 9.18 2.44
CA ARG A 60 10.64 7.72 2.38
C ARG A 60 9.32 7.04 2.71
N ARG A 61 9.01 5.92 2.04
CA ARG A 61 7.86 5.10 2.44
C ARG A 61 8.11 4.51 3.82
N SER A 62 7.28 4.92 4.77
CA SER A 62 7.31 4.40 6.15
C SER A 62 6.28 3.29 6.36
N HIS A 63 5.25 3.21 5.51
CA HIS A 63 4.16 2.25 5.63
C HIS A 63 3.71 1.71 4.29
N ASP A 64 3.34 0.42 4.29
CA ASP A 64 2.62 -0.26 3.21
C ASP A 64 1.47 -1.06 3.83
N LEU A 65 0.24 -0.85 3.38
CA LEU A 65 -0.97 -1.50 3.90
C LEU A 65 -1.82 -2.08 2.77
N ASP A 66 -2.37 -3.28 2.99
CA ASP A 66 -3.45 -3.89 2.22
C ASP A 66 -4.71 -3.91 3.10
N MET A 67 -5.73 -3.19 2.66
CA MET A 67 -7.04 -3.15 3.33
C MET A 67 -8.11 -3.77 2.45
N ARG A 68 -9.03 -4.51 3.08
CA ARG A 68 -10.14 -5.20 2.43
C ARG A 68 -11.47 -4.73 3.00
N LEU A 69 -12.42 -4.42 2.13
CA LEU A 69 -13.80 -4.20 2.55
C LEU A 69 -14.40 -5.56 2.95
N LEU A 70 -15.01 -5.60 4.13
CA LEU A 70 -15.74 -6.78 4.59
C LEU A 70 -17.17 -6.79 4.00
N ASP A 71 -17.89 -7.89 4.22
CA ASP A 71 -19.29 -8.03 3.80
C ASP A 71 -20.18 -6.92 4.41
N ASP A 72 -19.81 -6.39 5.58
CA ASP A 72 -20.33 -5.13 6.08
C ASP A 72 -19.60 -3.95 5.39
N PRO A 73 -20.28 -3.20 4.50
CA PRO A 73 -19.67 -2.17 3.67
C PRO A 73 -19.20 -0.94 4.46
N SER A 74 -19.35 -0.92 5.79
CA SER A 74 -18.90 0.18 6.64
C SER A 74 -17.47 0.02 7.17
N ARG A 75 -16.83 -1.15 6.99
CA ARG A 75 -15.54 -1.45 7.64
C ARG A 75 -14.49 -2.00 6.69
N LEU A 76 -13.29 -1.43 6.79
CA LEU A 76 -12.07 -1.95 6.18
C LEU A 76 -11.29 -2.80 7.19
N LEU A 77 -10.96 -4.03 6.81
CA LEU A 77 -10.01 -4.88 7.50
C LEU A 77 -8.60 -4.60 6.97
N ARG A 78 -7.66 -4.25 7.85
CA ARG A 78 -6.22 -4.22 7.54
C ARG A 78 -5.71 -5.65 7.48
N ARG A 79 -5.72 -6.26 6.29
CA ARG A 79 -5.27 -7.64 6.08
C ARG A 79 -3.76 -7.74 6.24
N TYR A 80 -3.02 -6.83 5.62
CA TYR A 80 -1.57 -6.84 5.67
C TYR A 80 -1.01 -5.45 5.91
N SER A 81 0.17 -5.40 6.53
CA SER A 81 0.95 -4.19 6.60
C SER A 81 2.41 -4.39 6.92
N VAL A 82 3.21 -3.44 6.48
CA VAL A 82 4.60 -3.24 6.88
C VAL A 82 4.78 -1.83 7.37
N SER A 83 5.47 -1.68 8.49
CA SER A 83 5.97 -0.40 8.99
C SER A 83 7.49 -0.47 9.10
N TRP A 84 8.19 0.48 8.49
CA TRP A 84 9.64 0.64 8.64
C TRP A 84 9.91 1.72 9.68
N HIS A 85 10.65 1.37 10.74
CA HIS A 85 11.08 2.34 11.75
C HIS A 85 12.43 2.90 11.35
N CYS A 86 12.41 4.06 10.71
CA CYS A 86 13.63 4.81 10.44
C CYS A 86 14.06 5.51 11.73
N THR A 87 15.13 5.03 12.36
CA THR A 87 15.63 5.57 13.64
C THR A 87 16.39 6.88 13.50
N GLY A 88 16.72 7.27 12.26
CA GLY A 88 17.40 8.53 11.95
C GLY A 88 17.34 8.90 10.46
N PRO A 89 17.84 10.09 10.11
CA PRO A 89 17.91 10.55 8.72
C PRO A 89 18.86 9.70 7.86
N GLU A 90 19.85 9.05 8.47
CA GLU A 90 20.81 8.16 7.79
C GLU A 90 20.23 6.79 7.41
N THR A 91 19.08 6.40 7.98
CA THR A 91 18.45 5.11 7.66
C THR A 91 17.93 5.11 6.21
N ALA A 92 18.36 4.14 5.40
CA ALA A 92 17.85 4.02 4.04
C ALA A 92 16.37 3.60 4.03
N GLU A 93 15.61 4.06 3.04
CA GLU A 93 14.29 3.50 2.75
C GLU A 93 14.44 1.98 2.51
N PHE A 94 13.61 1.19 3.18
CA PHE A 94 13.64 -0.27 3.15
C PHE A 94 14.94 -0.92 3.64
N ASP A 95 15.70 -0.26 4.53
CA ASP A 95 16.86 -0.87 5.17
C ASP A 95 16.48 -2.23 5.77
N LYS A 96 17.14 -3.28 5.25
CA LYS A 96 16.90 -4.67 5.66
C LYS A 96 17.41 -4.96 7.06
N ALA A 97 18.40 -4.20 7.54
CA ALA A 97 18.90 -4.30 8.90
C ALA A 97 18.09 -3.43 9.89
N GLY A 98 17.27 -2.51 9.36
CA GLY A 98 16.44 -1.61 10.15
C GLY A 98 15.25 -2.32 10.83
N PRO A 99 14.75 -1.81 11.96
CA PRO A 99 13.58 -2.37 12.60
C PRO A 99 12.35 -2.23 11.70
N ARG A 100 11.63 -3.34 11.53
CA ARG A 100 10.38 -3.38 10.76
C ARG A 100 9.34 -4.22 11.47
N ILE A 101 8.09 -3.80 11.37
CA ILE A 101 6.94 -4.54 11.88
C ILE A 101 6.12 -5.00 10.68
N THR A 102 5.84 -6.30 10.61
CA THR A 102 4.93 -6.87 9.62
C THR A 102 3.76 -7.52 10.33
N VAL A 103 2.55 -7.19 9.90
CA VAL A 103 1.31 -7.84 10.36
C VAL A 103 0.63 -8.40 9.13
N ASP A 104 0.28 -9.69 9.17
CA ASP A 104 -0.51 -10.36 8.13
C ASP A 104 -1.61 -11.18 8.81
N LEU A 105 -2.86 -10.84 8.50
CA LEU A 105 -4.04 -11.53 8.96
C LEU A 105 -4.41 -12.58 7.90
N MET A 106 -4.10 -13.83 8.21
CA MET A 106 -4.58 -14.96 7.42
C MET A 106 -5.93 -15.43 7.96
N GLN A 107 -6.84 -15.86 7.08
CA GLN A 107 -8.01 -16.62 7.51
C GLN A 107 -7.52 -17.93 8.11
N GLU A 108 -7.83 -18.18 9.39
CA GLU A 108 -7.53 -19.47 10.02
C GLU A 108 -8.33 -20.57 9.33
N HIS A 109 -7.68 -21.38 8.51
CA HIS A 109 -8.07 -22.77 8.39
C HIS A 109 -7.10 -23.57 9.27
N GLN A 110 -7.46 -23.66 10.56
CA GLN A 110 -6.80 -24.43 11.65
C GLN A 110 -5.48 -23.90 12.23
N ARG A 111 -5.58 -23.45 13.49
CA ARG A 111 -4.56 -23.33 14.55
C ARG A 111 -3.41 -22.35 14.33
N LEU A 112 -3.58 -21.17 14.94
CA LEU A 112 -2.58 -20.25 15.44
C LEU A 112 -1.31 -20.94 15.96
N HIS A 113 -0.22 -20.84 15.20
CA HIS A 113 1.11 -20.68 15.77
C HIS A 113 1.43 -19.19 15.75
N GLY A 114 1.26 -18.54 16.89
CA GLY A 114 1.69 -17.16 17.09
C GLY A 114 3.21 -17.13 17.24
N ASP A 115 3.92 -17.23 16.12
CA ASP A 115 5.35 -16.98 16.11
C ASP A 115 5.57 -15.48 15.97
N VAL A 116 6.01 -14.84 17.05
CA VAL A 116 6.74 -13.57 16.93
C VAL A 116 8.03 -13.91 16.18
N LEU A 117 7.99 -13.80 14.85
CA LEU A 117 9.17 -13.92 14.01
C LEU A 117 10.02 -12.66 14.19
N THR A 118 10.86 -12.66 15.22
CA THR A 118 12.12 -11.92 15.25
C THR A 118 13.08 -12.57 14.26
N GLY A 119 12.76 -12.45 12.96
CA GLY A 119 13.51 -13.10 11.90
C GLY A 119 13.09 -12.60 10.52
N LEU A 120 14.07 -12.18 9.74
CA LEU A 120 13.95 -11.64 8.39
C LEU A 120 13.31 -12.66 7.43
N ARG A 121 11.98 -12.74 7.38
CA ARG A 121 11.32 -13.36 6.22
C ARG A 121 11.37 -12.38 5.06
N ALA A 122 11.89 -12.80 3.91
CA ALA A 122 11.80 -11.99 2.70
C ALA A 122 10.33 -11.61 2.47
N PRO A 123 10.02 -10.33 2.13
CA PRO A 123 8.66 -9.94 1.84
C PRO A 123 8.09 -10.85 0.75
N PRO A 124 6.81 -11.21 0.79
CA PRO A 124 6.18 -11.89 -0.33
C PRO A 124 6.41 -11.05 -1.59
N GLU A 125 6.86 -11.69 -2.66
CA GLU A 125 7.00 -11.06 -3.97
C GLU A 125 5.70 -10.30 -4.29
N PRO A 126 5.77 -9.00 -4.63
CA PRO A 126 4.57 -8.27 -5.01
C PRO A 126 3.92 -8.98 -6.20
N PRO A 127 2.58 -9.00 -6.29
CA PRO A 127 1.90 -9.60 -7.42
C PRO A 127 2.44 -8.98 -8.72
N PRO A 128 2.47 -9.75 -9.84
CA PRO A 128 3.12 -9.31 -11.09
C PRO A 128 2.65 -7.94 -11.59
N SER A 129 1.44 -7.52 -11.21
CA SER A 129 0.83 -6.23 -11.51
C SER A 129 1.44 -5.01 -10.77
N LEU A 130 2.28 -5.23 -9.76
CA LEU A 130 2.89 -4.19 -8.92
C LEU A 130 4.42 -4.16 -9.01
N ARG A 131 5.03 -4.94 -9.92
CA ARG A 131 6.48 -4.83 -10.17
C ARG A 131 6.75 -3.58 -11.03
N PRO A 132 7.69 -2.71 -10.64
CA PRO A 132 8.12 -1.64 -11.54
C PRO A 132 8.72 -2.26 -12.80
N LEU A 133 8.32 -1.74 -13.97
CA LEU A 133 8.89 -2.16 -15.25
C LEU A 133 10.39 -1.86 -15.26
N PRO A 134 11.24 -2.77 -15.78
CA PRO A 134 12.67 -2.52 -15.87
C PRO A 134 12.92 -1.29 -16.74
N HIS A 135 13.67 -0.33 -16.20
CA HIS A 135 14.19 0.79 -16.97
C HIS A 135 15.07 0.24 -18.10
N ARG A 136 14.74 0.59 -19.34
CA ARG A 136 15.56 0.35 -20.52
C ARG A 136 16.58 1.45 -20.69
#